data_AF-A0AAN8F9G4-F1
#
_entry.id   AF-A0AAN8F9G4-F1
#
_cell.length_a   1.000
_cell.length_b   1.000
_cell.length_c   1.000
_cell.angle_alpha   90.00
_cell.angle_beta   90.00
_cell.angle_gamma   90.00
#
_symmetry.space_group_name_H-M   'P 1'
#
loop_
_entity.id
_entity.type
_entity.pdbx_description
1 polymer ?
#
loop_
_entity_poly.entity_id
_entity_poly.type
_entity_poly.pdbx_seq_one_letter_code
_entity_poly.pdbx_strand_id
1 'polypeptide(L)'
;TTPHPETVAVQPVPDTFFIPREPCPTPNDPSDTNRTDVLFLLDSSNSFNEHKFMHAIQLILDTVSQFRNIGPNGTQVSLVQYNSEPYLEFSLRKHNCKQWLIDDIADTDYMQVQYFIYLKSQHSVTIRTPQPGHRATEIGLPLRMPW
;
A
#
# COMPACT_ATOMS: atom_id res chain seq x y z
N THR A 1 -23.78 4.86 -35.06
CA THR A 1 -23.97 4.70 -33.61
C THR A 1 -22.70 4.13 -33.05
N THR A 2 -21.85 4.98 -32.47
CA THR A 2 -20.60 4.57 -31.83
C THR A 2 -20.91 3.86 -30.51
N PRO A 3 -20.29 2.72 -30.20
CA PRO A 3 -20.47 2.11 -28.89
C PRO A 3 -19.79 2.99 -27.84
N HIS A 4 -20.51 3.20 -26.73
CA HIS A 4 -20.01 3.85 -25.54
C HIS A 4 -18.86 3.01 -24.97
N PRO A 5 -17.73 3.59 -24.53
CA PRO A 5 -16.71 2.82 -23.83
C PRO A 5 -17.35 2.28 -22.55
N GLU A 6 -17.38 0.95 -22.42
CA GLU A 6 -17.85 0.30 -21.21
C GLU A 6 -16.99 0.77 -20.03
N THR A 7 -17.67 1.23 -18.99
CA THR A 7 -17.11 1.66 -17.72
C THR A 7 -16.13 0.60 -17.20
N VAL A 8 -14.85 0.99 -17.11
CA VAL A 8 -13.77 0.17 -16.55
C VAL A 8 -14.12 -0.18 -15.10
N ALA A 9 -14.46 -1.44 -14.85
CA ALA A 9 -14.69 -1.94 -13.51
C ALA A 9 -13.35 -2.06 -12.77
N VAL A 10 -13.12 -1.17 -11.80
CA VAL A 10 -12.05 -1.33 -10.80
C VAL A 10 -12.36 -2.59 -10.00
N GLN A 11 -11.44 -3.55 -9.92
CA GLN A 11 -11.63 -4.69 -9.03
C GLN A 11 -11.61 -4.18 -7.58
N PRO A 12 -12.67 -4.39 -6.78
CA PRO A 12 -12.68 -3.94 -5.40
C PRO A 12 -11.64 -4.74 -4.62
N VAL A 13 -10.56 -4.09 -4.20
CA VAL A 13 -9.67 -4.63 -3.17
C VAL A 13 -10.56 -4.85 -1.92
N PRO A 14 -10.57 -6.04 -1.29
CA PRO A 14 -11.48 -6.32 -0.19
C PRO A 14 -11.41 -5.24 0.90
N ASP A 15 -12.55 -4.62 1.20
CA ASP A 15 -12.68 -3.49 2.14
C ASP A 15 -12.51 -3.88 3.62
N THR A 16 -12.19 -5.14 3.90
CA THR A 16 -12.17 -5.71 5.24
C THR A 16 -10.75 -5.94 5.71
N PHE A 17 -10.44 -5.54 6.95
CA PHE A 17 -9.17 -5.89 7.57
C PHE A 17 -8.99 -7.40 7.58
N PHE A 18 -7.80 -7.86 7.19
CA PHE A 18 -7.42 -9.24 7.47
C PHE A 18 -7.28 -9.34 9.00
N ILE A 19 -8.07 -10.21 9.61
CA ILE A 19 -7.99 -10.50 11.05
C ILE A 19 -7.40 -11.91 11.16
N PRO A 20 -6.08 -12.03 11.41
CA PRO A 20 -5.48 -13.31 11.77
C PRO A 20 -6.20 -13.93 12.97
N ARG A 21 -6.22 -15.26 13.00
CA ARG A 21 -6.85 -16.02 14.09
C ARG A 21 -6.09 -15.88 15.41
N GLU A 22 -4.85 -15.43 15.36
CA GLU A 22 -3.99 -15.23 16.52
C GLU A 22 -4.13 -13.80 17.09
N PRO A 23 -4.03 -13.62 18.42
CA PRO A 23 -4.01 -12.29 18.99
C PRO A 23 -2.76 -11.52 18.55
N CYS A 24 -2.89 -10.22 18.35
CA CYS A 24 -1.78 -9.37 17.97
C CYS A 24 -0.67 -9.42 19.04
N PRO A 25 0.58 -9.78 18.68
CA PRO A 25 1.70 -9.83 19.63
C PRO A 25 2.00 -8.50 20.31
N THR A 26 1.66 -7.39 19.65
CA THR A 26 1.85 -6.02 20.14
C THR A 26 0.50 -5.31 20.18
N PRO A 27 -0.31 -5.51 21.23
CA PRO A 27 -1.66 -4.96 21.31
C PRO A 27 -1.69 -3.43 21.21
N ASN A 28 -2.75 -2.91 20.58
CA ASN A 28 -3.00 -1.47 20.51
C ASN A 28 -3.37 -0.91 21.90
N ASP A 29 -2.98 0.33 22.16
CA ASP A 29 -3.38 1.08 23.33
C ASP A 29 -4.80 1.65 23.17
N PRO A 30 -5.79 1.21 23.95
CA PRO A 30 -7.18 1.65 23.80
C PRO A 30 -7.41 3.12 24.16
N SER A 31 -6.47 3.78 24.85
CA SER A 31 -6.58 5.19 25.23
C SER A 31 -6.14 6.14 24.11
N ASP A 32 -5.35 5.66 23.16
CA ASP A 32 -4.92 6.44 21.99
C ASP A 32 -5.88 6.23 20.82
N THR A 33 -6.69 7.25 20.58
CA THR A 33 -7.66 7.28 19.47
C THR A 33 -7.17 8.13 18.30
N ASN A 34 -5.87 8.44 18.24
CA ASN A 34 -5.33 9.21 17.12
C ASN A 34 -5.37 8.39 15.84
N ARG A 35 -5.82 9.03 14.76
CA ARG A 35 -6.17 8.40 13.52
C ARG A 35 -5.40 9.05 12.37
N THR A 36 -4.56 8.25 11.70
CA THR A 36 -3.78 8.69 10.54
C THR A 36 -3.75 7.61 9.47
N ASP A 37 -3.76 8.01 8.19
CA ASP A 37 -3.53 7.16 7.03
C ASP A 37 -2.16 7.53 6.43
N VAL A 38 -1.28 6.55 6.24
CA VAL A 38 0.07 6.74 5.71
C VAL A 38 0.27 5.83 4.50
N LEU A 39 0.69 6.41 3.38
CA LEU A 39 1.09 5.69 2.18
C LEU A 39 2.58 5.90 1.96
N PHE A 40 3.34 4.81 1.90
CA PHE A 40 4.72 4.81 1.43
C PHE A 40 4.74 4.48 -0.06
N LEU A 41 5.37 5.36 -0.84
CA LEU A 41 5.66 5.16 -2.25
C LEU A 41 7.16 4.91 -2.41
N LEU A 42 7.53 3.70 -2.80
CA LEU A 42 8.92 3.24 -2.86
C LEU A 42 9.40 3.17 -4.31
N ASP A 43 10.48 3.87 -4.64
CA ASP A 43 11.08 3.79 -5.98
C ASP A 43 11.78 2.43 -6.17
N SER A 44 11.45 1.75 -7.27
CA SER A 44 12.05 0.48 -7.71
C SER A 44 12.62 0.58 -9.13
N SER A 45 12.95 1.78 -9.59
CA SER A 45 13.54 2.02 -10.90
C SER A 45 14.89 1.33 -11.09
N ASN A 46 15.29 1.12 -12.34
CA ASN A 46 16.58 0.48 -12.69
C ASN A 46 17.81 1.23 -12.14
N SER A 47 17.67 2.49 -11.73
CA SER A 47 18.73 3.31 -11.09
C SER A 47 18.83 3.10 -9.58
N PHE A 48 17.87 2.38 -9.01
CA PHE A 48 17.69 2.11 -7.61
C PHE A 48 18.08 0.67 -7.35
N ASN A 49 19.31 0.46 -6.85
CA ASN A 49 19.82 -0.88 -6.61
C ASN A 49 19.26 -1.47 -5.30
N GLU A 50 19.42 -2.77 -5.13
CA GLU A 50 18.94 -3.52 -3.97
C GLU A 50 19.42 -2.93 -2.63
N HIS A 51 20.65 -2.40 -2.56
CA HIS A 51 21.15 -1.73 -1.35
C HIS A 51 20.33 -0.49 -0.97
N LYS A 52 20.00 0.38 -1.94
CA LYS A 52 19.15 1.55 -1.69
C LYS A 52 17.73 1.12 -1.29
N PHE A 53 17.25 0.02 -1.86
CA PHE A 53 15.96 -0.57 -1.50
C PHE A 53 15.93 -1.03 -0.05
N MET A 54 16.92 -1.81 0.38
CA MET A 54 17.03 -2.24 1.78
C MET A 54 17.13 -1.05 2.75
N HIS A 55 17.83 0.03 2.36
CA HIS A 55 17.85 1.26 3.18
C HIS A 55 16.48 1.94 3.27
N ALA A 56 15.71 1.95 2.18
CA ALA A 56 14.37 2.52 2.20
C ALA A 56 13.38 1.65 3.00
N ILE A 57 13.48 0.32 2.91
CA ILE A 57 12.75 -0.61 3.77
C ILE A 57 13.08 -0.36 5.23
N GLN A 58 14.37 -0.22 5.59
CA GLN A 58 14.78 0.09 6.96
C GLN A 58 14.19 1.42 7.45
N LEU A 59 14.19 2.46 6.61
CA LEU A 59 13.58 3.75 6.96
C LEU A 59 12.07 3.61 7.23
N ILE A 60 11.37 2.80 6.42
CA ILE A 60 9.93 2.54 6.62
C ILE A 60 9.71 1.78 7.94
N LEU A 61 10.52 0.75 8.23
CA LEU A 61 10.47 0.00 9.49
C LEU A 61 10.71 0.90 10.70
N ASP A 62 11.74 1.75 10.64
CA ASP A 62 12.07 2.71 11.69
C ASP A 62 10.90 3.68 11.93
N THR A 63 10.26 4.15 10.85
CA THR A 63 9.10 5.03 10.94
C THR A 63 7.90 4.33 11.57
N VAL A 64 7.56 3.13 11.09
CA VAL A 64 6.40 2.35 11.58
C VAL A 64 6.58 1.94 13.04
N SER A 65 7.81 1.70 13.49
CA SER A 65 8.12 1.37 14.88
C SER A 65 7.63 2.45 15.87
N GLN A 66 7.57 3.71 15.43
CA GLN A 66 7.14 4.86 16.24
C GLN A 66 5.62 4.99 16.35
N PHE A 67 4.85 4.36 15.46
CA PHE A 67 3.39 4.43 15.54
C PHE A 67 2.90 3.64 16.75
N ARG A 68 2.04 4.23 17.58
CA ARG A 68 1.55 3.55 18.79
C ARG A 68 0.57 2.43 18.45
N ASN A 69 -0.45 2.77 17.66
CA ASN A 69 -1.55 1.88 17.27
C ASN A 69 -1.57 1.65 15.77
N ILE A 70 -1.83 0.41 15.34
CA ILE A 70 -2.04 0.05 13.93
C ILE A 70 -3.45 -0.53 13.75
N GLY A 71 -4.17 -0.09 12.71
CA GLY A 71 -5.49 -0.60 12.34
C GLY A 71 -6.62 0.43 12.42
N PRO A 72 -7.90 0.01 12.49
CA PRO A 72 -9.06 0.88 12.25
C PRO A 72 -9.16 2.10 13.18
N ASN A 73 -8.70 1.92 14.42
CA ASN A 73 -8.71 2.95 15.48
C ASN A 73 -7.35 3.64 15.67
N GLY A 74 -6.33 3.28 14.88
CA GLY A 74 -4.97 3.79 14.96
C GLY A 74 -4.42 4.16 13.57
N THR A 75 -3.11 4.13 13.37
CA THR A 75 -2.51 4.38 12.06
C THR A 75 -2.84 3.25 11.08
N GLN A 76 -3.25 3.58 9.86
CA GLN A 76 -3.36 2.63 8.75
C GLN A 76 -2.21 2.91 7.77
N VAL A 77 -1.54 1.85 7.32
CA VAL A 77 -0.32 1.96 6.50
C VAL A 77 -0.51 1.17 5.22
N SER A 78 -0.05 1.74 4.11
CA SER A 78 0.05 1.07 2.82
C SER A 78 1.44 1.27 2.23
N LEU A 79 1.88 0.28 1.45
CA LEU A 79 3.13 0.31 0.71
C LEU A 79 2.86 0.03 -0.77
N VAL A 80 3.39 0.90 -1.63
CA VAL A 80 3.36 0.77 -3.09
C VAL A 80 4.78 0.87 -3.61
N GLN A 81 5.23 -0.14 -4.36
CA GLN A 81 6.45 -0.03 -5.17
C GLN A 81 6.12 0.64 -6.50
N TYR A 82 6.97 1.52 -6.98
CA TYR A 82 6.78 2.27 -8.22
C TYR A 82 7.99 2.13 -9.13
N ASN A 83 7.79 1.65 -10.35
CA ASN A 83 8.77 1.70 -11.43
C ASN A 83 8.17 2.27 -12.72
N SER A 84 7.99 1.46 -13.75
CA SER A 84 7.16 1.78 -14.92
C SER A 84 5.67 1.73 -14.59
N GLU A 85 5.27 0.85 -13.68
CA GLU A 85 3.90 0.68 -13.20
C GLU A 85 3.90 0.60 -11.67
N PRO A 86 2.87 1.13 -10.99
CA PRO A 86 2.75 0.96 -9.55
C PRO A 86 2.32 -0.48 -9.21
N TYR A 87 2.88 -1.00 -8.13
CA TYR A 87 2.55 -2.31 -7.57
C TYR A 87 2.18 -2.16 -6.09
N LEU A 88 0.98 -2.62 -5.73
CA LEU A 88 0.49 -2.58 -4.36
C LEU A 88 1.02 -3.79 -3.60
N GLU A 89 1.95 -3.58 -2.67
CA GLU A 89 2.36 -4.62 -1.72
C GLU A 89 1.19 -4.91 -0.77
N PHE A 90 0.61 -3.85 -0.22
CA PHE A 90 -0.56 -3.95 0.63
C PHE A 90 -1.32 -2.63 0.77
N SER A 91 -2.64 -2.74 0.91
CA SER A 91 -3.54 -1.60 1.13
C SER A 91 -3.55 -1.12 2.59
N LEU A 92 -4.09 0.08 2.81
CA LEU A 92 -4.27 0.70 4.13
C LEU A 92 -4.99 -0.21 5.15
N ARG A 93 -5.82 -1.13 4.64
CA ARG A 93 -6.68 -2.01 5.44
C ARG A 93 -6.10 -3.41 5.65
N LYS A 94 -4.90 -3.74 5.15
CA LYS A 94 -4.35 -5.09 5.34
C LYS A 94 -4.04 -5.39 6.81
N HIS A 95 -3.46 -4.42 7.53
CA HIS A 95 -2.94 -4.65 8.88
C HIS A 95 -3.73 -3.94 9.98
N ASN A 96 -3.95 -4.67 11.08
CA ASN A 96 -4.51 -4.18 12.34
C ASN A 96 -3.61 -4.47 13.55
N CYS A 97 -2.37 -4.87 13.30
CA CYS A 97 -1.37 -5.22 14.30
C CYS A 97 -0.01 -4.70 13.84
N LYS A 98 0.75 -4.10 14.77
CA LYS A 98 2.06 -3.55 14.46
C LYS A 98 3.07 -4.61 14.07
N GLN A 99 3.07 -5.75 14.78
CA GLN A 99 4.04 -6.81 14.50
C GLN A 99 3.86 -7.36 13.08
N TRP A 100 2.63 -7.71 12.68
CA TRP A 100 2.37 -8.23 11.33
C TRP A 100 2.63 -7.21 10.23
N LEU A 101 2.46 -5.91 10.50
CA LEU A 101 2.85 -4.86 9.55
C LEU A 101 4.38 -4.82 9.38
N ILE A 102 5.13 -4.90 10.48
CA ILE A 102 6.59 -4.94 10.46
C ILE A 102 7.10 -6.17 9.71
N ASP A 103 6.51 -7.34 9.97
CA ASP A 103 6.89 -8.60 9.32
C ASP A 103 6.65 -8.52 7.79
N ASP A 104 5.49 -8.01 7.37
CA ASP A 104 5.14 -7.88 5.94
C ASP A 104 6.00 -6.83 5.20
N ILE A 105 6.43 -5.76 5.89
CA ILE A 105 7.40 -4.80 5.34
C ILE A 105 8.78 -5.43 5.21
N ALA A 106 9.22 -6.21 6.21
CA ALA A 106 10.51 -6.87 6.20
C ALA A 106 10.61 -7.96 5.13
N ASP A 107 9.50 -8.64 4.85
CA ASP A 107 9.37 -9.66 3.80
C ASP A 107 9.09 -9.07 2.40
N THR A 108 9.09 -7.74 2.25
CA THR A 108 8.85 -7.12 0.94
C THR A 108 10.01 -7.37 -0.02
N ASP A 109 9.72 -8.09 -1.11
CA ASP A 109 10.70 -8.41 -2.15
C ASP A 109 11.04 -7.21 -3.04
N TYR A 110 12.32 -7.04 -3.37
CA TYR A 110 12.73 -6.03 -4.35
C TYR A 110 12.28 -6.43 -5.77
N MET A 111 11.38 -5.63 -6.36
CA MET A 111 10.87 -5.90 -7.72
C MET A 111 11.87 -5.48 -8.81
N GLN A 112 12.70 -6.42 -9.30
CA GLN A 112 13.46 -6.24 -10.54
C GLN A 112 12.57 -6.46 -11.76
N VAL A 113 11.85 -5.43 -12.20
CA VAL A 113 11.06 -5.55 -13.44
C VAL A 113 11.92 -5.16 -14.64
N GLN A 114 12.55 -6.17 -15.25
CA GLN A 114 13.30 -6.01 -16.49
C GLN A 114 12.36 -6.17 -17.71
N TYR A 115 12.30 -5.13 -18.55
CA TYR A 115 11.63 -5.04 -19.86
C TYR A 115 10.10 -4.84 -19.90
N PHE A 116 9.67 -3.57 -19.83
CA PHE A 116 8.59 -3.09 -20.69
C PHE A 116 9.09 -1.88 -21.47
N ILE A 117 9.44 -2.11 -22.73
CA ILE A 117 9.81 -1.06 -23.67
C ILE A 117 8.54 -0.48 -24.31
N TYR A 118 8.44 0.85 -24.18
CA TYR A 118 7.61 1.80 -24.91
C TYR A 118 6.08 1.82 -24.69
N LEU A 119 5.67 3.05 -24.34
CA LEU A 119 4.33 3.67 -24.31
C LEU A 119 3.45 3.38 -23.09
N LYS A 120 3.76 4.05 -21.98
CA LYS A 120 2.89 4.18 -20.81
C LYS A 120 3.05 5.59 -20.21
N SER A 121 2.53 6.60 -20.92
CA SER A 121 2.41 7.98 -20.40
C SER A 121 1.15 8.07 -19.54
N GLN A 122 1.31 8.49 -18.28
CA GLN A 122 0.28 8.68 -17.23
C GLN A 122 -0.13 7.44 -16.43
N HIS A 123 0.64 7.11 -15.38
CA HIS A 123 0.21 6.21 -14.30
C HIS A 123 0.23 6.99 -12.99
N SER A 124 -0.94 7.43 -12.53
CA SER A 124 -1.08 8.10 -11.23
C SER A 124 -1.50 7.08 -10.17
N VAL A 125 -0.88 7.16 -8.99
CA VAL A 125 -1.42 6.52 -7.78
C VAL A 125 -2.47 7.47 -7.21
N THR A 126 -3.71 7.02 -7.11
CA THR A 126 -4.81 7.83 -6.57
C THR A 126 -5.22 7.32 -5.20
N ILE A 127 -5.24 8.19 -4.19
CA ILE A 127 -5.81 7.87 -2.88
C ILE A 127 -7.27 8.35 -2.88
N ARG A 128 -8.23 7.45 -2.68
CA ARG A 128 -9.66 7.81 -2.66
C ARG A 128 -10.22 7.79 -1.24
N THR A 129 -10.90 8.88 -0.90
CA THR A 129 -11.78 9.00 0.26
C THR A 129 -13.23 8.87 -0.23
N PRO A 130 -14.04 7.95 0.30
CA PRO A 130 -15.43 7.76 -0.16
C PRO A 130 -16.31 8.99 0.09
N GLN A 131 -16.01 9.73 1.15
CA GLN A 131 -16.76 10.91 1.58
C GLN A 131 -15.81 11.93 2.23
N PRO A 132 -16.06 13.25 2.10
CA PRO A 132 -15.30 14.27 2.81
C PRO A 132 -15.33 14.03 4.33
N GLY A 133 -14.17 14.06 4.98
CA GLY A 133 -14.04 13.77 6.41
C GLY A 133 -13.95 12.28 6.77
N HIS A 134 -14.03 11.37 5.78
CA HIS A 134 -13.78 9.94 5.97
C HIS A 134 -12.35 9.58 5.59
N ARG A 135 -11.87 8.45 6.13
CA ARG A 135 -10.54 7.92 5.83
C ARG A 135 -10.40 7.47 4.39
N ALA A 136 -9.15 7.43 3.93
CA ALA A 136 -8.82 6.77 2.68
C ALA A 136 -9.13 5.28 2.81
N THR A 137 -9.82 4.73 1.82
CA THR A 137 -10.23 3.31 1.83
C THR A 137 -9.65 2.55 0.66
N GLU A 138 -9.26 3.25 -0.40
CA GLU A 138 -8.84 2.64 -1.65
C GLU A 138 -7.62 3.38 -2.21
N ILE A 139 -6.68 2.59 -2.73
CA ILE A 139 -5.57 3.07 -3.56
C ILE A 139 -5.89 2.63 -4.98
N GLY A 140 -6.28 3.59 -5.81
CA GLY A 140 -6.52 3.40 -7.21
C GLY A 140 -5.18 3.19 -7.92
N LEU A 141 -4.97 1.98 -8.41
CA LEU A 141 -3.88 1.64 -9.33
C LEU A 141 -4.42 1.46 -10.76
N PRO A 142 -3.64 1.80 -11.79
CA PRO A 142 -3.94 1.44 -13.16
C PRO A 142 -4.06 -0.09 -13.31
N LEU A 143 -5.07 -0.54 -14.05
CA LEU A 143 -5.29 -1.97 -14.27
C LEU A 143 -4.17 -2.59 -15.12
N ARG A 144 -3.71 -3.76 -14.70
CA ARG A 144 -2.87 -4.65 -15.51
C ARG A 144 -3.72 -5.14 -16.69
N MET A 145 -3.38 -4.72 -17.90
CA MET A 145 -4.00 -5.25 -19.12
C MET A 145 -3.66 -6.76 -19.19
N PRO A 146 -4.65 -7.66 -19.21
CA PRO A 146 -4.38 -9.06 -19.55
C PRO A 146 -3.98 -9.10 -21.03
N TRP A 147 -2.92 -9.83 -21.33
CA TRP A 147 -2.54 -10.17 -22.69
C TRP A 147 -3.43 -11.30 -23.20
#